data_AF-A0A674NCQ2-F1
#
_entry.id   AF-A0A674NCQ2-F1
#
_cell.length_a   1.000
_cell.length_b   1.000
_cell.length_c   1.000
_cell.angle_alpha   90.00
_cell.angle_beta   90.00
_cell.angle_gamma   90.00
#
_symmetry.space_group_name_H-M   'P 1'
#
loop_
_entity.id
_entity.type
_entity.pdbx_description
1 polymer ?
#
loop_
_entity_poly.entity_id
_entity_poly.type
_entity_poly.pdbx_seq_one_letter_code
_entity_poly.pdbx_strand_id
1 'polypeptide(L)'
;MSLPNASWETCLLLLSYVFPAFILLREQRLRDSRINSIFLDCNHSTIFPRPGTVALREIRRYQKSTELLIRKLPFQRLVREIAQDFKTDLRFQSAAIGALQEASEAYLVGLFEDTNLCAIHAKRVTIMPKDIQLARRIRGERA
;
A
#
# COMPACT_ATOMS: atom_id res chain seq x y z
N MET A 1 -31.80 -27.34 23.40
CA MET A 1 -31.31 -26.58 22.22
C MET A 1 -30.17 -25.71 22.69
N SER A 2 -28.96 -26.27 22.61
CA SER A 2 -27.73 -25.68 23.10
C SER A 2 -27.03 -25.01 21.92
N LEU A 3 -26.86 -23.68 21.97
CA LEU A 3 -26.05 -22.94 21.00
C LEU A 3 -24.60 -23.41 21.12
N PRO A 4 -23.93 -23.82 20.03
CA PRO A 4 -22.52 -24.18 20.10
C PRO A 4 -21.68 -22.90 20.17
N ASN A 5 -20.78 -22.91 21.15
CA ASN A 5 -19.76 -21.92 21.40
C ASN A 5 -18.99 -21.59 20.12
N ALA A 6 -19.07 -20.34 19.67
CA ALA A 6 -18.22 -19.80 18.60
C ALA A 6 -16.77 -19.72 19.12
N SER A 7 -16.09 -20.85 19.02
CA SER A 7 -14.68 -21.03 19.33
C SER A 7 -13.85 -20.05 18.49
N TRP A 8 -12.94 -19.34 19.14
CA TRP A 8 -11.86 -18.51 18.60
C TRP A 8 -11.10 -19.17 17.42
N GLU A 9 -11.21 -20.48 17.26
CA GLU A 9 -10.76 -21.27 16.11
C GLU A 9 -11.41 -20.85 14.79
N THR A 10 -12.67 -20.42 14.77
CA THR A 10 -13.31 -19.90 13.54
C THR A 10 -12.76 -18.54 13.11
N CYS A 11 -12.38 -17.68 14.06
CA CYS A 11 -11.69 -16.42 13.76
C CYS A 11 -10.25 -16.65 13.27
N LEU A 12 -9.54 -17.65 13.82
CA LEU A 12 -8.20 -18.01 13.35
C LEU A 12 -8.22 -18.64 11.95
N LEU A 13 -9.25 -19.43 11.63
CA LEU A 13 -9.41 -20.01 10.29
C LEU A 13 -9.78 -18.96 9.24
N LEU A 14 -10.61 -17.96 9.58
CA LEU A 14 -10.87 -16.81 8.69
C LEU A 14 -9.61 -15.97 8.46
N LEU A 15 -8.81 -15.70 9.50
CA LEU A 15 -7.53 -15.01 9.34
C LEU A 15 -6.51 -15.84 8.58
N SER A 16 -6.46 -17.16 8.73
CA SER A 16 -5.52 -18.00 7.97
C SER A 16 -5.92 -18.24 6.52
N TYR A 17 -7.20 -18.11 6.15
CA TYR A 17 -7.67 -18.28 4.75
C TYR A 17 -7.80 -16.95 3.99
N VAL A 18 -8.17 -15.86 4.65
CA VAL A 18 -8.36 -14.54 3.99
C VAL A 18 -7.03 -13.84 3.75
N PHE A 19 -6.07 -13.98 4.65
CA PHE A 19 -4.77 -13.31 4.56
C PHE A 19 -3.91 -13.81 3.38
N PRO A 20 -3.81 -15.13 3.12
CA PRO A 20 -3.11 -15.62 1.92
C PRO A 20 -3.85 -15.29 0.64
N ALA A 21 -5.19 -15.28 0.65
CA ALA A 21 -5.99 -14.89 -0.52
C ALA A 21 -5.82 -13.41 -0.88
N PHE A 22 -5.66 -12.53 0.12
CA PHE A 22 -5.38 -11.11 -0.09
C PHE A 22 -3.96 -10.86 -0.60
N ILE A 23 -2.97 -11.62 -0.11
CA ILE A 23 -1.59 -11.62 -0.63
C ILE A 23 -1.55 -12.15 -2.08
N LEU A 24 -2.30 -13.20 -2.40
CA LEU A 24 -2.41 -13.75 -3.76
C LEU A 24 -3.14 -12.80 -4.74
N LEU A 25 -4.10 -12.00 -4.27
CA LEU A 25 -4.73 -10.97 -5.10
C LEU A 25 -3.77 -9.80 -5.42
N ARG A 26 -2.75 -9.59 -4.57
CA ARG A 26 -1.67 -8.61 -4.78
C ARG A 26 -0.60 -9.11 -5.75
N GLU A 27 -0.31 -10.43 -5.77
CA GLU A 27 0.60 -11.08 -6.72
C GLU A 27 0.08 -11.00 -8.18
N GLN A 28 -1.25 -10.98 -8.39
CA GLN A 28 -1.85 -10.89 -9.73
C GLN A 28 -1.83 -9.47 -10.34
N ARG A 29 -1.41 -8.44 -9.58
CA ARG A 29 -1.32 -7.03 -10.04
C ARG A 29 0.12 -6.59 -10.37
N LEU A 30 1.05 -7.52 -10.57
CA LEU A 30 2.40 -7.24 -11.10
C LEU A 30 2.52 -7.39 -12.63
N ARG A 31 1.39 -7.49 -13.35
CA ARG A 31 1.37 -7.59 -14.83
C ARG A 31 1.12 -6.29 -15.57
N ASP A 32 0.99 -5.16 -14.89
CA ASP A 32 0.85 -3.88 -15.60
C ASP A 32 2.24 -3.34 -16.01
N SER A 33 2.73 -3.84 -17.15
CA SER A 33 3.99 -3.43 -17.79
C SER A 33 4.02 -1.96 -18.24
N ARG A 34 2.99 -1.16 -17.93
CA ARG A 34 2.83 0.22 -18.39
C ARG A 34 3.73 1.24 -17.69
N ILE A 35 4.18 0.98 -16.46
CA ILE A 35 5.08 1.90 -15.72
C ILE A 35 6.50 1.90 -16.34
N ASN A 36 6.94 0.80 -16.94
CA ASN A 36 8.32 0.65 -17.40
C ASN A 36 8.64 1.34 -18.74
N SER A 37 7.65 1.85 -19.47
CA SER A 37 7.87 2.40 -20.83
C SER A 37 8.14 3.91 -20.88
N ILE A 38 7.95 4.65 -19.79
CA ILE A 38 8.03 6.13 -19.79
C ILE A 38 9.42 6.64 -19.37
N PHE A 39 10.29 5.76 -18.87
CA PHE A 39 11.59 6.13 -18.32
C PHE A 39 12.70 5.15 -18.75
N LEU A 40 12.73 4.79 -20.03
CA LEU A 40 13.85 4.06 -20.60
C LEU A 40 14.43 4.90 -21.73
N ASP A 41 15.34 5.80 -21.36
CA ASP A 41 16.53 6.06 -22.16
C ASP A 41 17.63 6.60 -21.25
N CYS A 42 18.71 5.82 -21.11
CA CYS A 42 20.11 6.25 -20.95
C CYS A 42 20.96 5.05 -20.52
N ASN A 43 21.43 4.26 -21.50
CA ASN A 43 22.63 3.46 -21.35
C ASN A 43 23.85 4.39 -21.40
N HIS A 44 24.36 4.81 -20.24
CA HIS A 44 25.74 5.24 -20.12
C HIS A 44 26.24 5.05 -18.69
N SER A 45 27.29 4.26 -18.53
CA SER A 45 28.01 4.02 -17.28
C SER A 45 28.76 5.30 -16.87
N THR A 46 28.23 6.02 -15.88
CA THR A 46 28.96 7.08 -15.15
C THR A 46 28.88 6.83 -13.65
N ILE A 47 30.00 7.08 -12.95
CA ILE A 47 30.17 6.89 -11.50
C ILE A 47 29.12 7.69 -10.69
N PHE A 48 28.69 8.84 -11.23
CA PHE A 48 27.55 9.59 -10.70
C PHE A 48 26.25 9.16 -11.40
N PRO A 49 25.25 8.67 -10.65
CA PRO A 49 23.93 8.43 -11.20
C PRO A 49 23.29 9.76 -11.58
N ARG A 50 22.68 9.84 -12.76
CA ARG A 50 21.89 11.02 -13.15
C ARG A 50 20.69 11.15 -12.22
N PRO A 51 20.21 12.40 -11.95
CA PRO A 51 18.96 12.58 -11.23
C PRO A 51 17.85 11.79 -11.95
N GLY A 52 17.23 10.86 -11.24
CA GLY A 52 16.25 9.89 -11.78
C GLY A 52 16.73 8.44 -11.83
N THR A 53 18.03 8.16 -11.99
CA THR A 53 18.56 6.78 -12.01
C THR A 53 18.41 6.07 -10.65
N VAL A 54 18.59 6.81 -9.55
CA VAL A 54 18.39 6.28 -8.19
C VAL A 54 16.91 5.98 -7.93
N ALA A 55 16.03 6.92 -8.31
CA ALA A 55 14.58 6.74 -8.16
C ALA A 55 14.07 5.51 -8.94
N LEU A 56 14.54 5.29 -10.18
CA LEU A 56 14.19 4.08 -10.93
C LEU A 56 14.69 2.79 -10.28
N ARG A 57 15.89 2.82 -9.69
CA ARG A 57 16.44 1.65 -9.01
C ARG A 57 15.60 1.30 -7.78
N GLU A 58 15.17 2.31 -7.03
CA GLU A 58 14.29 2.15 -5.87
C GLU A 58 12.91 1.63 -6.28
N ILE A 59 12.30 2.18 -7.34
CA ILE A 59 11.02 1.69 -7.87
C ILE A 59 11.12 0.21 -8.24
N ARG A 60 12.16 -0.20 -8.98
CA ARG A 60 12.36 -1.61 -9.35
C ARG A 60 12.60 -2.50 -8.13
N ARG A 61 13.30 -2.00 -7.12
CA ARG A 61 13.53 -2.74 -5.86
C ARG A 61 12.21 -2.97 -5.12
N TYR A 62 11.43 -1.92 -4.90
CA TYR A 62 10.16 -1.99 -4.16
C TYR A 62 9.03 -2.67 -4.94
N GLN A 63 9.10 -2.73 -6.26
CA GLN A 63 8.19 -3.55 -7.07
C GLN A 63 8.54 -5.04 -7.03
N LYS A 64 9.81 -5.39 -6.75
CA LYS A 64 10.27 -6.78 -6.65
C LYS A 64 10.05 -7.37 -5.26
N SER A 65 10.09 -6.55 -4.21
CA SER A 65 9.82 -6.97 -2.84
C SER A 65 8.37 -6.71 -2.46
N THR A 66 7.83 -7.54 -1.57
CA THR A 66 6.51 -7.35 -0.94
C THR A 66 6.64 -6.91 0.53
N GLU A 67 7.81 -6.40 0.90
CA GLU A 67 8.08 -5.96 2.27
C GLU A 67 7.27 -4.72 2.63
N LEU A 68 6.84 -4.66 3.89
CA LEU A 68 6.14 -3.49 4.42
C LEU A 68 7.10 -2.30 4.49
N LEU A 69 6.70 -1.18 3.91
CA LEU A 69 7.53 0.03 3.81
C LEU A 69 7.46 0.87 5.08
N ILE A 70 6.33 0.80 5.81
CA ILE A 70 6.15 1.54 7.06
C ILE A 70 6.71 0.71 8.21
N ARG A 71 7.47 1.36 9.11
CA ARG A 71 7.96 0.70 10.32
C ARG A 71 6.77 0.29 11.20
N LYS A 72 6.78 -0.95 11.70
CA LYS A 72 5.67 -1.53 12.49
C LYS A 72 5.36 -0.74 13.77
N LEU A 73 6.38 -0.28 14.50
CA LEU A 73 6.21 0.43 15.77
C LEU A 73 5.46 1.78 15.65
N PRO A 74 5.86 2.72 14.77
CA PRO A 74 5.10 3.96 14.60
C PRO A 74 3.70 3.72 14.03
N PHE A 75 3.51 2.76 13.11
CA PHE A 75 2.17 2.42 12.62
C PHE A 75 1.27 1.92 13.75
N GLN A 76 1.78 1.04 14.61
CA GLN A 76 1.05 0.58 15.80
C GLN A 76 0.68 1.72 16.75
N ARG A 77 1.57 2.71 16.96
CA ARG A 77 1.26 3.88 17.80
C ARG A 77 0.13 4.71 17.20
N LEU A 78 0.19 4.97 15.90
CA LEU A 78 -0.85 5.69 15.17
C LEU A 78 -2.23 4.99 15.26
N VAL A 79 -2.26 3.67 15.04
CA VAL A 79 -3.51 2.90 15.15
C VAL A 79 -4.13 3.01 16.55
N ARG A 80 -3.29 2.98 17.60
CA ARG A 80 -3.76 3.11 18.98
C ARG A 80 -4.23 4.52 19.31
N GLU A 81 -3.53 5.53 18.80
CA GLU A 81 -3.91 6.94 18.93
C GLU A 81 -5.31 7.18 18.35
N ILE A 82 -5.53 6.78 17.09
CA ILE A 82 -6.83 6.93 16.42
C ILE A 82 -7.92 6.14 17.16
N ALA A 83 -7.62 4.92 17.61
CA ALA A 83 -8.60 4.09 18.29
C ALA A 83 -9.03 4.64 19.66
N GLN A 84 -8.10 5.32 20.34
CA GLN A 84 -8.36 5.91 21.65
C GLN A 84 -9.43 7.01 21.56
N ASP A 85 -9.50 7.73 20.44
CA ASP A 85 -10.52 8.77 20.19
C ASP A 85 -11.94 8.20 20.10
N PHE A 86 -12.08 6.92 19.72
CA PHE A 86 -13.38 6.25 19.61
C PHE A 86 -13.78 5.53 20.90
N LYS A 87 -12.84 4.81 21.52
CA LYS A 87 -13.11 4.04 22.75
C LYS A 87 -11.84 3.88 23.58
N THR A 88 -11.92 4.23 24.85
CA THR A 88 -10.84 4.03 25.81
C THR A 88 -10.68 2.53 26.13
N ASP A 89 -9.44 2.08 26.35
CA ASP A 89 -9.06 0.72 26.77
C ASP A 89 -9.24 -0.41 25.73
N LEU A 90 -9.05 -0.11 24.44
CA LEU A 90 -9.04 -1.12 23.38
C LEU A 90 -7.73 -1.95 23.37
N ARG A 91 -7.89 -3.29 23.39
CA ARG A 91 -6.79 -4.25 23.20
C ARG A 91 -6.75 -4.74 21.76
N PHE A 92 -5.61 -4.56 21.11
CA PHE A 92 -5.37 -5.01 19.74
C PHE A 92 -4.60 -6.32 19.70
N GLN A 93 -5.07 -7.25 18.87
CA GLN A 93 -4.30 -8.43 18.48
C GLN A 93 -3.16 -8.00 17.53
N SER A 94 -2.01 -8.67 17.62
CA SER A 94 -0.88 -8.43 16.71
C SER A 94 -1.25 -8.64 15.24
N ALA A 95 -2.05 -9.67 14.94
CA ALA A 95 -2.57 -9.95 13.61
C ALA A 95 -3.49 -8.84 13.08
N ALA A 96 -4.31 -8.22 13.94
CA ALA A 96 -5.19 -7.11 13.54
C ALA A 96 -4.40 -5.87 13.12
N ILE A 97 -3.33 -5.54 13.85
CA ILE A 97 -2.44 -4.43 13.49
C ILE A 97 -1.71 -4.73 12.17
N GLY A 98 -1.27 -5.98 11.96
CA GLY A 98 -0.66 -6.40 10.70
C GLY A 98 -1.62 -6.26 9.51
N ALA A 99 -2.88 -6.68 9.67
CA ALA A 99 -3.91 -6.55 8.65
C ALA A 99 -4.20 -5.09 8.29
N LEU A 100 -4.31 -4.21 9.29
CA LEU A 100 -4.48 -2.78 9.08
C LEU A 100 -3.31 -2.16 8.32
N GLN A 101 -2.09 -2.60 8.63
CA GLN A 101 -0.89 -2.11 7.96
C GLN A 101 -0.86 -2.54 6.50
N GLU A 102 -1.12 -3.81 6.21
CA GLU A 102 -1.16 -4.33 4.85
C GLU A 102 -2.23 -3.64 4.00
N ALA A 103 -3.44 -3.47 4.55
CA ALA A 103 -4.52 -2.79 3.86
C ALA A 103 -4.19 -1.30 3.59
N SER A 104 -3.60 -0.62 4.58
CA SER A 104 -3.22 0.80 4.45
C SER A 104 -2.12 1.01 3.42
N GLU A 105 -1.06 0.19 3.44
CA GLU A 105 0.02 0.29 2.46
C GLU A 105 -0.46 -0.07 1.04
N ALA A 106 -1.30 -1.10 0.90
CA ALA A 106 -1.88 -1.45 -0.40
C ALA A 106 -2.75 -0.32 -0.96
N TYR A 107 -3.56 0.33 -0.11
CA TYR A 107 -4.37 1.48 -0.50
C TYR A 107 -3.49 2.67 -0.96
N LEU A 108 -2.44 3.00 -0.20
CA LEU A 108 -1.53 4.09 -0.54
C LEU A 108 -0.77 3.83 -1.85
N VAL A 109 -0.28 2.61 -2.09
CA VAL A 109 0.37 2.24 -3.34
C VAL A 109 -0.58 2.43 -4.52
N GLY A 110 -1.82 1.92 -4.42
CA GLY A 110 -2.82 2.11 -5.47
C GLY A 110 -3.19 3.58 -5.69
N LEU A 111 -3.24 4.40 -4.63
CA LEU A 111 -3.49 5.84 -4.76
C LEU A 111 -2.34 6.56 -5.48
N PHE A 112 -1.08 6.16 -5.21
CA PHE A 112 0.08 6.72 -5.90
C PHE A 112 0.15 6.32 -7.37
N GLU A 113 -0.30 5.12 -7.74
CA GLU A 113 -0.44 4.72 -9.15
C GLU A 113 -1.37 5.66 -9.91
N ASP A 114 -2.56 5.93 -9.37
CA ASP A 114 -3.53 6.84 -10.01
C ASP A 114 -3.06 8.30 -10.01
N THR A 115 -2.42 8.73 -8.93
CA THR A 115 -1.82 10.06 -8.82
C THR A 115 -0.72 10.25 -9.87
N ASN A 116 0.08 9.22 -10.11
CA ASN A 116 1.12 9.23 -11.13
C ASN A 116 0.51 9.33 -12.55
N LEU A 117 -0.57 8.60 -12.82
CA LEU A 117 -1.31 8.74 -14.09
C LEU A 117 -1.86 10.16 -14.28
N CYS A 118 -2.36 10.79 -13.20
CA CYS A 118 -2.83 12.18 -13.25
C CYS A 118 -1.68 13.18 -13.53
N ALA A 119 -0.50 12.95 -12.95
CA ALA A 119 0.68 13.79 -13.21
C ALA A 119 1.14 13.66 -14.68
N ILE A 120 1.19 12.42 -15.20
CA ILE A 120 1.56 12.13 -16.61
C ILE A 120 0.55 12.75 -17.58
N HIS A 121 -0.75 12.68 -17.26
CA HIS A 121 -1.79 13.32 -18.06
C HIS A 121 -1.56 14.84 -18.21
N ALA A 122 -1.00 15.47 -17.18
CA ALA A 122 -0.61 16.88 -17.18
C ALA A 122 0.83 17.13 -17.69
N LYS A 123 1.47 16.16 -18.36
CA LYS A 123 2.85 16.20 -18.88
C LYS A 123 3.91 16.48 -17.81
N ARG A 124 3.68 16.07 -16.56
CA ARG A 124 4.61 16.21 -15.44
C ARG A 124 5.11 14.85 -14.97
N VAL A 125 6.33 14.82 -14.44
CA VAL A 125 6.94 13.62 -13.82
C VAL A 125 6.84 13.69 -12.28
N THR A 126 6.66 14.87 -11.71
CA THR A 126 6.52 15.09 -10.27
C THR A 126 5.04 15.10 -9.88
N ILE A 127 4.67 14.21 -8.94
CA ILE A 127 3.35 14.21 -8.30
C ILE A 127 3.16 15.44 -7.41
N MET A 128 1.96 16.00 -7.42
CA MET A 128 1.60 17.18 -6.61
C MET A 128 0.32 16.90 -5.81
N PRO A 129 0.05 17.66 -4.73
CA PRO A 129 -1.18 17.47 -3.93
C PRO A 129 -2.47 17.57 -4.74
N LYS A 130 -2.51 18.39 -5.80
CA LYS A 130 -3.63 18.49 -6.73
C LYS A 130 -3.92 17.20 -7.50
N ASP A 131 -2.90 16.39 -7.77
CA ASP A 131 -3.04 15.12 -8.48
C ASP A 131 -3.69 14.07 -7.56
N ILE A 132 -3.35 14.11 -6.25
CA ILE A 132 -3.96 13.24 -5.23
C ILE A 132 -5.44 13.61 -5.05
N GLN A 133 -5.74 14.90 -4.97
CA GLN A 133 -7.12 15.38 -4.87
C GLN A 133 -7.95 14.96 -6.09
N LEU A 134 -7.37 15.05 -7.29
CA LEU A 134 -8.01 14.62 -8.52
C LEU A 134 -8.25 13.10 -8.52
N ALA A 135 -7.24 12.30 -8.19
CA ALA A 135 -7.35 10.84 -8.12
C ALA A 135 -8.44 10.40 -7.13
N ARG A 136 -8.46 10.97 -5.92
CA ARG A 136 -9.50 10.69 -4.92
C ARG A 136 -10.89 11.11 -5.39
N ARG A 137 -11.00 12.25 -6.08
CA ARG A 137 -12.27 12.73 -6.64
C ARG A 137 -12.81 11.80 -7.73
N ILE A 138 -11.94 11.25 -8.58
CA ILE A 138 -12.33 10.28 -9.62
C ILE A 138 -12.73 8.94 -9.00
N ARG A 139 -12.02 8.48 -7.96
CA ARG A 139 -12.38 7.26 -7.21
C ARG A 139 -13.71 7.35 -6.47
N GLY A 140 -14.26 8.55 -6.29
CA GLY A 140 -15.48 8.76 -5.50
C GLY A 140 -15.25 8.74 -3.99
N GLU A 141 -13.99 8.75 -3.55
CA GLU A 141 -13.58 8.79 -2.13
C GLU A 141 -13.63 10.23 -1.60
N ARG A 142 -14.80 10.87 -1.78
CA ARG A 142 -15.12 12.13 -1.14
C ARG A 142 -15.35 11.87 0.35
N ALA A 143 -14.54 12.53 1.18
CA ALA A 143 -14.99 12.95 2.50
C ALA A 143 -15.99 14.10 2.32
#